data_AF-A0AB73H1Q6-F1
#
_entry.id   AF-A0AB73H1Q6-F1
#
_cell.length_a   1.000
_cell.length_b   1.000
_cell.length_c   1.000
_cell.angle_alpha   90.00
_cell.angle_beta   90.00
_cell.angle_gamma   90.00
#
_symmetry.space_group_name_H-M   'P 1'
#
loop_
_entity.id
_entity.type
_entity.pdbx_description
1 polymer ?
#
loop_
_entity_poly.entity_id
_entity_poly.type
_entity_poly.pdbx_seq_one_letter_code
_entity_poly.pdbx_strand_id
1 'polypeptide(L)'
;MTQLFGYYIDLNERGSFIADVRNQKGEAVFEIRAGNELGDGEASIFDDGYMRDKDDLSGLSSYLVELGIIEAEDKLLAMEEFERALGASLEDDHDDACQGMRP
;
A
#
# COMPACT_ATOMS: atom_id res chain seq x y z
N MET A 1 -17.21 -3.24 1.27
CA MET A 1 -16.93 -2.36 0.11
C MET A 1 -15.44 -2.46 -0.09
N THR A 2 -14.93 -2.88 -1.25
CA THR A 2 -13.48 -3.06 -1.42
C THR A 2 -12.78 -1.70 -1.41
N GLN A 3 -11.95 -1.47 -0.41
CA GLN A 3 -11.10 -0.31 -0.28
C GLN A 3 -9.71 -0.62 -0.85
N LEU A 4 -9.08 0.41 -1.41
CA LEU A 4 -7.68 0.35 -1.85
C LEU A 4 -6.82 1.03 -0.80
N PHE A 5 -5.70 0.39 -0.48
CA PHE A 5 -4.69 0.91 0.41
C PHE A 5 -3.35 0.98 -0.31
N GLY A 6 -2.64 2.09 -0.11
CA GLY A 6 -1.30 2.32 -0.62
C GLY A 6 -0.26 2.03 0.46
N TYR A 7 0.72 1.19 0.13
CA TYR A 7 1.88 0.91 0.96
C TYR A 7 3.04 1.82 0.56
N TYR A 8 3.50 2.63 1.51
CA TYR A 8 4.61 3.57 1.37
C TYR A 8 5.77 3.08 2.23
N ILE A 9 6.95 2.91 1.64
CA ILE A 9 8.15 2.49 2.35
C ILE A 9 9.25 3.55 2.24
N ASP A 10 9.80 3.94 3.39
CA ASP A 10 10.94 4.83 3.56
C ASP A 10 12.14 4.03 4.07
N LEU A 11 13.09 3.77 3.16
CA LEU A 11 14.31 3.01 3.46
C LEU A 11 15.40 3.97 3.96
N ASN A 12 15.93 3.70 5.15
CA ASN A 12 17.08 4.42 5.67
C ASN A 12 18.38 3.64 5.42
N GLU A 13 19.50 4.36 5.20
CA GLU A 13 20.82 3.82 4.83
C GLU A 13 21.45 2.84 5.85
N ARG A 14 20.80 2.60 6.99
CA ARG A 14 21.30 1.75 8.08
C ARG A 14 20.55 0.42 8.24
N GLY A 15 19.78 0.01 7.23
CA GLY A 15 18.99 -1.24 7.30
C GLY A 15 17.79 -1.13 8.25
N SER A 16 17.40 0.10 8.58
CA SER A 16 16.14 0.41 9.25
C SER A 16 15.22 1.01 8.22
N PHE A 17 13.93 0.77 8.35
CA PHE A 17 12.96 1.40 7.48
C PHE A 17 11.66 1.60 8.22
N ILE A 18 10.94 2.61 7.76
CA ILE A 18 9.60 2.93 8.20
C ILE A 18 8.71 2.71 7.00
N ALA A 19 7.59 2.05 7.17
CA ALA A 19 6.58 1.98 6.16
C ALA A 19 5.23 2.38 6.74
N ASP A 20 4.35 2.91 5.92
CA ASP A 20 3.02 3.29 6.32
C ASP A 20 1.99 2.85 5.28
N VAL A 21 0.80 2.53 5.76
CA VAL A 21 -0.33 2.09 4.93
C VAL A 21 -1.35 3.22 4.94
N ARG A 22 -1.66 3.76 3.76
CA ARG A 22 -2.61 4.86 3.59
C ARG A 22 -3.86 4.42 2.87
N ASN A 23 -4.99 5.02 3.22
CA ASN A 23 -6.25 4.84 2.51
C ASN A 23 -6.33 5.75 1.26
N GLN A 24 -7.42 5.64 0.50
CA GLN A 24 -7.74 6.52 -0.65
C GLN A 24 -7.85 8.01 -0.33
N LYS A 25 -7.99 8.37 0.95
CA LYS A 25 -8.01 9.77 1.41
C LYS A 25 -6.60 10.29 1.75
N GLY A 26 -5.58 9.45 1.66
CA GLY A 26 -4.20 9.76 2.04
C GLY A 26 -3.96 9.71 3.55
N GLU A 27 -4.89 9.16 4.34
CA GLU A 27 -4.73 9.01 5.78
C GLU A 27 -3.97 7.72 6.08
N ALA A 28 -2.89 7.81 6.85
CA ALA A 28 -2.15 6.65 7.35
C ALA A 28 -2.98 5.90 8.40
N VAL A 29 -3.38 4.68 8.06
CA VAL A 29 -4.15 3.79 8.95
C VAL A 29 -3.25 2.86 9.76
N PHE A 30 -2.02 2.64 9.28
CA PHE A 30 -1.05 1.80 9.97
C PHE A 30 0.38 2.25 9.67
N GLU A 31 1.27 2.06 10.63
CA GLU A 31 2.70 2.35 10.52
C GLU A 31 3.50 1.11 10.95
N ILE A 32 4.52 0.78 10.17
CA ILE A 32 5.40 -0.37 10.30
C ILE A 32 6.80 0.19 10.51
N ARG A 33 7.46 -0.28 11.58
CA ARG A 33 8.85 0.08 11.87
C ARG A 33 9.69 -1.18 11.85
N ALA A 34 10.92 -1.06 11.34
CA ALA A 34 11.83 -2.19 11.25
C ALA A 34 13.27 -1.77 11.49
N GLY A 35 14.07 -2.72 11.98
CA GLY A 35 15.48 -2.52 12.29
C GLY A 35 15.65 -1.67 13.55
N ASN A 36 16.41 -0.58 13.44
CA ASN A 36 16.76 0.29 14.57
C ASN A 36 15.67 1.33 14.90
N GLU A 37 14.57 1.34 14.14
CA GLU A 37 13.36 2.14 14.42
C GLU A 37 12.38 1.40 15.37
N LEU A 38 12.62 0.10 15.61
CA LEU A 38 11.88 -0.68 16.62
C LEU A 38 12.38 -0.31 18.02
N GLY A 39 11.46 -0.03 18.93
CA GLY A 39 11.77 0.17 20.34
C GLY A 39 12.28 -1.12 21.00
N ASP A 40 12.95 -0.99 22.14
CA ASP A 40 13.38 -2.13 22.96
C ASP A 40 12.20 -3.07 23.26
N GLY A 41 12.19 -4.23 22.60
CA GLY A 41 11.16 -5.27 22.76
C GLY A 41 10.08 -5.29 21.66
N GLU A 42 10.15 -4.41 20.66
CA GLU A 42 9.28 -4.51 19.49
C GLU A 42 9.86 -5.51 18.47
N ALA A 43 9.11 -6.57 18.19
CA ALA A 43 9.48 -7.54 17.17
C ALA A 43 9.18 -6.98 15.79
N SER A 44 10.14 -7.09 14.88
CA SER A 44 9.91 -6.77 13.48
C SER A 44 8.89 -7.77 12.91
N ILE A 45 7.96 -7.30 12.10
CA ILE A 45 7.04 -8.14 11.30
C ILE A 45 7.83 -9.16 10.42
N PHE A 46 9.10 -8.87 10.16
CA PHE A 46 10.04 -9.74 9.46
C PHE A 46 10.56 -10.87 10.34
N ASP A 47 10.78 -10.59 11.63
CA ASP A 47 11.24 -11.57 12.61
C ASP A 47 10.13 -12.57 12.97
N ASP A 48 8.88 -12.07 13.02
CA ASP A 48 7.69 -12.90 13.21
C ASP A 48 7.36 -13.78 11.98
N GLY A 49 8.01 -13.52 10.84
CA GLY A 49 7.89 -14.32 9.62
C GLY A 49 6.67 -13.98 8.76
N TYR A 50 5.94 -12.92 9.09
CA TYR A 50 4.83 -12.41 8.27
C TYR A 50 5.32 -11.83 6.95
N MET A 51 6.38 -11.01 6.94
CA MET A 51 7.00 -10.51 5.71
C MET A 51 8.36 -11.15 5.46
N ARG A 52 8.55 -11.66 4.24
CA ARG A 52 9.85 -12.18 3.78
C ARG A 52 10.76 -11.08 3.28
N ASP A 53 10.17 -10.08 2.65
CA ASP A 53 10.88 -8.95 2.04
C ASP A 53 9.98 -7.71 2.05
N LYS A 54 10.56 -6.54 1.76
CA LYS A 54 9.84 -5.26 1.82
C LYS A 54 8.67 -5.14 0.84
N ASP A 55 8.71 -5.95 -0.21
CA ASP A 55 7.72 -6.03 -1.28
C ASP A 55 6.66 -7.12 -1.02
N ASP A 56 6.78 -7.83 0.11
CA ASP A 56 5.85 -8.91 0.48
C ASP A 56 4.53 -8.35 1.01
N LEU A 57 3.76 -7.73 0.10
CA LEU A 57 2.46 -7.13 0.40
C LEU A 57 1.42 -8.17 0.84
N SER A 58 1.60 -9.44 0.46
CA SER A 58 0.69 -10.53 0.83
C SER A 58 0.81 -10.91 2.30
N GLY A 59 2.02 -10.97 2.84
CA GLY A 59 2.25 -11.15 4.27
C GLY A 59 1.75 -9.97 5.09
N LEU A 60 2.03 -8.76 4.62
CA LEU A 60 1.56 -7.55 5.27
C LEU A 60 0.03 -7.42 5.26
N SER A 61 -0.64 -7.72 4.14
CA SER A 61 -2.09 -7.69 4.08
C SER A 61 -2.72 -8.70 5.03
N SER A 62 -2.17 -9.92 5.10
CA SER A 62 -2.63 -10.95 6.04
C SER A 62 -2.50 -10.49 7.49
N TYR A 63 -1.38 -9.85 7.83
CA TYR A 63 -1.15 -9.28 9.16
C TYR A 63 -2.14 -8.15 9.49
N LEU A 64 -2.40 -7.24 8.56
CA LEU A 64 -3.35 -6.13 8.75
C LEU A 64 -4.80 -6.62 8.89
N VAL A 65 -5.16 -7.70 8.19
CA VAL A 65 -6.47 -8.36 8.32
C VAL A 65 -6.60 -9.03 9.69
N GLU A 66 -5.54 -9.70 10.17
CA GLU A 66 -5.53 -10.32 11.50
C GLU A 66 -5.67 -9.26 12.62
N LEU A 67 -5.05 -8.09 12.44
CA LEU A 67 -5.23 -6.93 13.33
C LEU A 67 -6.61 -6.27 13.23
N GLY A 68 -7.38 -6.55 12.17
CA GLY A 68 -8.68 -5.93 11.92
C GLY A 68 -8.61 -4.48 11.44
N ILE A 69 -7.49 -4.07 10.85
CA ILE A 69 -7.30 -2.70 10.31
C ILE A 69 -7.87 -2.59 8.89
N ILE A 70 -7.69 -3.64 8.10
CA ILE A 70 -8.27 -3.78 6.75
C ILE A 70 -9.12 -5.06 6.69
N GLU A 71 -10.06 -5.12 5.77
CA GLU A 71 -10.87 -6.31 5.50
C GLU A 71 -10.14 -7.26 4.55
N ALA A 72 -10.47 -8.56 4.60
CA ALA A 72 -9.88 -9.56 3.70
C ALA A 72 -10.21 -9.32 2.20
N GLU A 73 -11.25 -8.53 1.94
CA GLU A 73 -11.65 -8.12 0.58
C GLU A 73 -10.87 -6.89 0.09
N ASP A 74 -10.18 -6.18 0.99
CA ASP A 74 -9.42 -4.98 0.66
C ASP A 74 -8.12 -5.29 -0.06
N LYS A 75 -7.67 -4.34 -0.87
CA LYS A 75 -6.46 -4.49 -1.68
C LYS A 75 -5.37 -3.56 -1.19
N LEU A 76 -4.28 -4.16 -0.74
CA LEU A 76 -3.03 -3.46 -0.46
C LEU A 76 -2.15 -3.49 -1.71
N LEU A 77 -1.76 -2.31 -2.19
CA LEU A 77 -0.92 -2.12 -3.36
C LEU A 77 0.31 -1.29 -2.98
N ALA A 78 1.42 -1.50 -3.67
CA ALA A 78 2.56 -0.60 -3.56
C ALA A 78 2.17 0.81 -4.02
N MET A 79 2.82 1.85 -3.48
CA MET A 79 2.59 3.26 -3.84
C MET A 79 2.37 3.47 -5.34
N GLU A 80 3.29 3.00 -6.19
CA GLU A 80 3.21 3.17 -7.65
C GLU A 80 1.95 2.52 -8.25
N GLU A 81 1.59 1.33 -7.78
CA GLU A 81 0.39 0.63 -8.25
C GLU A 81 -0.89 1.25 -7.73
N PHE A 82 -0.87 1.74 -6.49
CA PHE A 82 -1.98 2.43 -5.86
C PHE A 82 -2.30 3.74 -6.58
N GLU A 83 -1.28 4.57 -6.84
CA GLU A 83 -1.44 5.81 -7.61
C GLU A 83 -1.92 5.54 -9.03
N ARG A 84 -1.39 4.49 -9.69
CA ARG A 84 -1.87 4.07 -11.01
C ARG A 84 -3.33 3.62 -10.98
N ALA A 85 -3.74 2.85 -9.97
CA ALA A 85 -5.12 2.41 -9.81
C ALA A 85 -6.07 3.59 -9.55
N LEU A 86 -5.62 4.58 -8.77
CA LEU A 86 -6.38 5.79 -8.48
C LEU A 86 -6.51 6.66 -9.74
N GLY A 87 -5.41 6.89 -10.47
CA GLY A 87 -5.39 7.66 -11.71
C GLY A 87 -6.20 7.03 -12.85
N ALA A 88 -6.08 5.72 -13.04
CA ALA A 88 -6.87 5.00 -14.05
C ALA A 88 -8.38 5.12 -13.83
N SER A 89 -8.83 5.19 -12.58
CA SER A 89 -10.25 5.41 -12.28
C SER A 89 -10.77 6.83 -12.61
N LEU A 90 -9.87 7.78 -12.86
CA LEU A 90 -10.19 9.17 -13.23
C LEU A 90 -10.11 9.44 -14.75
N GLU A 91 -9.52 8.54 -15.54
CA GLU A 91 -9.27 8.75 -16.98
C GLU A 91 -10.29 8.05 -17.92
N ASP A 92 -11.28 7.34 -17.37
CA ASP A 92 -12.44 6.81 -18.10
C ASP A 92 -13.51 7.89 -18.38
N ASP A 93 -13.10 9.08 -18.84
CA ASP A 93 -13.99 10.10 -19.43
C ASP A 93 -13.27 10.89 -20.54
N HIS A 94 -12.39 10.25 -21.31
CA HIS A 94 -11.90 10.84 -22.57
C HIS A 94 -12.72 10.37 -23.77
N ASP A 95 -13.94 10.90 -23.81
CA ASP A 95 -14.72 11.32 -24.97
C ASP A 95 -14.38 10.64 -26.32
N ASP A 96 -15.25 9.69 -26.66
CA ASP A 96 -15.58 9.28 -28.03
C ASP A 96 -16.04 10.51 -28.85
N ALA A 97 -15.10 11.26 -29.42
CA ALA A 97 -15.42 12.29 -30.42
C ALA A 97 -14.35 12.40 -31.51
N CYS A 98 -14.05 11.29 -32.17
CA CYS A 98 -13.51 11.34 -33.54
C CYS A 98 -14.62 11.00 -34.53
N GLN A 99 -15.68 11.83 -34.56
CA GLN A 99 -16.49 11.95 -35.78
C GLN A 99 -15.59 12.55 -36.86
N GLY A 100 -15.01 11.66 -37.65
CA GLY A 100 -14.26 11.97 -38.86
C GLY A 100 -15.11 12.83 -39.79
N MET A 101 -14.92 14.14 -39.67
CA MET A 101 -15.24 15.13 -40.67
C MET A 101 -14.58 14.71 -41.98
N ARG A 102 -15.36 14.27 -42.97
CA ARG A 102 -14.92 14.32 -44.37
C ARG A 102 -16.05 14.83 -45.27
N PRO A 103 -15.71 15.73 -46.21
CA PRO A 103 -16.63 16.51 -47.04
C PRO A 103 -17.29 15.69 -48.16
#